data_AF-A0A812VA74-F1
#
_entry.id   AF-A0A812VA74-F1
#
_cell.length_a   1.000
_cell.length_b   1.000
_cell.length_c   1.000
_cell.angle_alpha   90.00
_cell.angle_beta   90.00
_cell.angle_gamma   90.00
#
_symmetry.space_group_name_H-M   'P 1'
#
loop_
_entity.id
_entity.type
_entity.pdbx_description
1 polymer ?
#
loop_
_entity_poly.entity_id
_entity_poly.type
_entity_poly.pdbx_seq_one_letter_code
_entity_poly.pdbx_strand_id
1 'polypeptide(L)'
;MAMILPGARVVSLEVDPAHMVIARNMVAYAGLAHMIDIWTGHSKDVLPRLPRKYGGRHNFKLCGVFMDQKGSRYHEDLSVIEQMGLLLPGAVARTTIYVL
;
A
#
# COMPACT_ATOMS: atom_id res chain seq x y z
N MET A 1 3.59 -10.66 13.53
CA MET A 1 3.49 -9.17 13.57
C MET A 1 4.53 -8.62 12.60
N ALA A 2 4.17 -7.63 11.77
CA ALA A 2 5.13 -6.91 10.93
C ALA A 2 5.30 -5.50 11.49
N MET A 3 6.52 -4.96 11.43
CA MET A 3 6.86 -3.62 11.93
C MET A 3 7.35 -2.77 10.77
N ILE A 4 7.00 -1.48 10.77
CA ILE A 4 7.52 -0.53 9.80
C ILE A 4 8.99 -0.21 10.09
N LEU A 5 9.78 -0.07 9.03
CA LEU A 5 11.16 0.39 9.15
C LEU A 5 11.19 1.86 9.64
N PRO A 6 12.14 2.24 10.51
CA PRO A 6 12.32 3.64 10.89
C PRO A 6 12.47 4.54 9.66
N GLY A 7 11.69 5.63 9.61
CA GLY A 7 11.69 6.59 8.50
C GLY A 7 10.90 6.18 7.27
N ALA A 8 10.34 4.97 7.22
CA ALA A 8 9.40 4.57 6.17
C ALA A 8 8.00 5.15 6.41
N ARG A 9 7.20 5.21 5.34
CA ARG A 9 5.79 5.62 5.39
C ARG A 9 4.89 4.46 4.98
N VAL A 10 3.66 4.44 5.48
CA VAL A 10 2.63 3.50 5.05
C VAL A 10 1.74 4.19 4.02
N VAL A 11 1.45 3.49 2.92
CA VAL A 11 0.43 3.91 1.97
C VAL A 11 -0.68 2.85 1.98
N SER A 12 -1.89 3.24 2.38
CA SER A 12 -3.07 2.37 2.33
C SER A 12 -3.97 2.75 1.15
N LEU A 13 -4.56 1.75 0.49
CA LEU A 13 -5.47 1.93 -0.65
C LEU A 13 -6.86 1.42 -0.25
N GLU A 14 -7.85 2.31 -0.28
CA GLU A 14 -9.24 2.00 0.05
C GLU A 14 -10.13 2.23 -1.17
N VAL A 15 -10.90 1.23 -1.58
CA VAL A 15 -11.82 1.39 -2.72
C VAL A 15 -13.04 2.22 -2.33
N ASP A 16 -13.56 1.98 -1.12
CA ASP A 16 -14.76 2.65 -0.62
C ASP A 16 -14.42 4.00 0.03
N PRO A 17 -15.03 5.12 -0.43
CA PRO A 17 -14.72 6.44 0.10
C PRO A 17 -15.19 6.64 1.55
N ALA A 18 -16.26 5.97 2.01
CA ALA A 18 -16.69 6.04 3.39
C ALA A 18 -15.68 5.34 4.32
N HIS A 19 -15.19 4.16 3.93
CA HIS A 19 -14.11 3.49 4.66
C HIS A 19 -12.82 4.32 4.69
N MET A 20 -12.48 4.97 3.57
CA MET A 20 -11.33 5.87 3.52
C MET A 20 -11.45 7.03 4.54
N VAL A 21 -12.63 7.65 4.66
CA VAL A 21 -12.87 8.73 5.64
C VAL A 21 -12.71 8.19 7.07
N ILE A 22 -13.29 7.03 7.37
CA ILE A 22 -13.17 6.40 8.68
C ILE A 22 -11.70 6.08 9.00
N ALA A 23 -10.97 5.46 8.06
CA ALA A 23 -9.56 5.13 8.24
C ALA A 23 -8.70 6.38 8.47
N ARG A 24 -8.96 7.47 7.74
CA ARG A 24 -8.28 8.76 7.95
C ARG A 24 -8.53 9.33 9.34
N ASN A 25 -9.78 9.28 9.80
CA ASN A 25 -10.12 9.74 11.14
C ASN A 25 -9.43 8.89 12.22
N MET A 26 -9.37 7.57 12.06
CA MET A 26 -8.68 6.68 13.00
C MET A 26 -7.17 6.92 13.02
N VAL A 27 -6.54 7.08 11.85
CA VAL A 27 -5.12 7.41 11.75
C VAL A 27 -4.80 8.77 12.37
N ALA A 28 -5.65 9.78 12.15
CA ALA A 28 -5.51 11.09 12.75
C ALA A 28 -5.67 11.03 14.28
N TYR A 29 -6.69 10.31 14.76
CA TYR A 29 -6.92 10.08 16.18
C TYR A 29 -5.73 9.39 16.86
N ALA A 30 -5.09 8.44 16.18
CA ALA A 30 -3.88 7.78 16.67
C ALA A 30 -2.61 8.66 16.61
N GLY A 31 -2.68 9.89 16.07
CA GLY A 31 -1.53 10.77 15.89
C GLY A 31 -0.57 10.36 14.76
N LEU A 32 -0.98 9.43 13.90
CA LEU A 32 -0.13 8.81 12.87
C LEU A 32 -0.30 9.41 11.47
N ALA A 33 -1.09 10.47 11.33
CA ALA A 33 -1.39 11.10 10.03
C ALA A 33 -0.15 11.63 9.27
N HIS A 34 0.97 11.83 9.95
CA HIS A 34 2.23 12.25 9.33
C HIS A 34 3.04 11.08 8.72
N MET A 35 2.69 9.83 9.05
CA MET A 35 3.38 8.61 8.59
C MET A 35 2.52 7.76 7.64
N ILE A 36 1.20 7.93 7.65
CA ILE A 36 0.26 7.06 6.94
C ILE A 36 -0.56 7.87 5.94
N ASP A 37 -0.37 7.59 4.65
CA ASP A 37 -1.12 8.18 3.55
C ASP A 37 -2.23 7.23 3.09
N ILE A 38 -3.49 7.66 3.14
CA ILE A 38 -4.64 6.85 2.71
C ILE A 38 -5.17 7.39 1.38
N TRP A 39 -5.22 6.53 0.37
CA TRP A 39 -5.67 6.84 -0.98
C TRP A 39 -6.98 6.13 -1.30
N THR A 40 -7.82 6.77 -2.09
CA THR A 40 -9.08 6.19 -2.57
C THR A 40 -8.94 5.68 -3.99
N GLY A 41 -9.52 4.51 -4.27
CA GLY A 41 -9.63 3.92 -5.61
C GLY A 41 -9.10 2.49 -5.70
N HIS A 42 -9.23 1.90 -6.88
CA HIS A 42 -8.70 0.56 -7.13
C HIS A 42 -7.17 0.58 -7.24
N SER A 43 -6.53 -0.47 -6.72
CA SER A 43 -5.08 -0.70 -6.79
C SER A 43 -4.53 -0.51 -8.20
N LYS A 44 -5.15 -1.11 -9.22
CA LYS A 44 -4.78 -0.97 -10.64
C LYS A 44 -4.66 0.49 -11.14
N ASP A 45 -5.47 1.39 -10.59
CA ASP A 45 -5.53 2.79 -11.03
C ASP A 45 -4.61 3.67 -10.18
N VAL A 46 -4.46 3.33 -8.89
CA VAL A 46 -3.68 4.11 -7.93
C VAL A 46 -2.20 3.75 -7.96
N LEU A 47 -1.84 2.46 -8.04
CA LEU A 47 -0.45 1.98 -8.03
C LEU A 47 0.43 2.69 -9.09
N PRO A 48 0.02 2.84 -10.35
CA PRO A 48 0.82 3.54 -11.36
C PRO A 48 1.05 5.02 -11.05
N ARG A 49 0.17 5.63 -10.25
CA ARG A 49 0.20 7.07 -9.90
C ARG A 49 1.05 7.37 -8.66
N LEU A 50 1.22 6.40 -7.76
CA LEU A 50 1.95 6.59 -6.49
C LEU A 50 3.37 7.14 -6.71
N PRO A 51 4.22 6.57 -7.59
CA PRO A 51 5.59 7.07 -7.74
C PRO A 51 5.63 8.56 -8.10
N ARG A 52 4.72 9.03 -8.97
CA ARG A 52 4.66 10.45 -9.36
C ARG A 52 4.40 11.37 -8.16
N LYS A 53 3.61 10.92 -7.19
CA LYS A 53 3.32 11.68 -5.97
C LYS A 53 4.53 11.79 -5.05
N TYR A 54 5.36 10.75 -4.96
CA TYR A 54 6.49 10.66 -4.03
C TYR A 54 7.85 10.92 -4.69
N GLY A 55 7.90 11.76 -5.73
CA GLY A 55 9.17 12.19 -6.35
C GLY A 55 9.73 11.26 -7.44
N GLY A 56 8.91 10.38 -8.00
CA GLY A 56 9.23 9.50 -9.13
C GLY A 56 9.61 8.07 -8.72
N ARG A 57 9.80 7.20 -9.72
CA ARG A 57 10.10 5.76 -9.54
C ARG A 57 11.45 5.48 -8.87
N HIS A 58 12.38 6.44 -8.88
CA HIS A 58 13.67 6.32 -8.21
C HIS A 58 13.57 6.60 -6.71
N ASN A 59 12.68 7.52 -6.31
CA ASN A 59 12.52 7.94 -4.92
C ASN A 59 11.42 7.18 -4.17
N PHE A 60 10.52 6.51 -4.91
CA PHE A 60 9.49 5.65 -4.35
C PHE A 60 9.87 4.18 -4.49
N LYS A 61 10.18 3.54 -3.37
CA LYS A 61 10.45 2.11 -3.30
C LYS A 61 9.65 1.47 -2.16
N LEU A 62 9.24 0.23 -2.37
CA LEU A 62 8.43 -0.55 -1.44
C LEU A 62 9.33 -1.57 -0.73
N CYS A 63 9.42 -1.45 0.59
CA CYS A 63 10.08 -2.44 1.45
C CYS A 63 9.16 -3.61 1.83
N GLY A 64 7.85 -3.46 1.60
CA GLY A 64 6.88 -4.51 1.84
C GLY A 64 5.53 -4.12 1.27
N VAL A 65 4.72 -5.13 0.98
CA VAL A 65 3.37 -4.98 0.45
C VAL A 65 2.46 -5.92 1.22
N PHE A 66 1.42 -5.35 1.83
CA PHE A 66 0.36 -6.11 2.49
C PHE A 66 -0.89 -6.06 1.61
N MET A 67 -1.34 -7.21 1.15
CA MET A 67 -2.51 -7.34 0.29
C MET A 67 -3.60 -8.10 1.06
N ASP A 68 -4.69 -7.42 1.38
CA ASP A 68 -5.83 -7.98 2.14
C ASP A 68 -7.16 -7.83 1.39
N GLN A 69 -7.09 -7.52 0.10
CA GLN A 69 -8.25 -7.41 -0.79
C GLN A 69 -8.79 -8.78 -1.22
N LYS A 70 -9.99 -8.82 -1.81
CA LYS A 70 -10.58 -10.09 -2.31
C LYS A 70 -9.63 -10.82 -3.27
N GLY A 71 -9.39 -12.11 -2.99
CA GLY A 71 -8.18 -12.82 -3.38
C GLY A 71 -7.96 -13.16 -4.85
N SER A 72 -8.85 -12.76 -5.76
CA SER A 72 -8.62 -12.97 -7.19
C SER A 72 -7.62 -12.01 -7.82
N ARG A 73 -7.28 -10.88 -7.18
CA ARG A 73 -6.44 -9.82 -7.78
C ARG A 73 -5.00 -9.73 -7.26
N TYR A 74 -4.60 -10.60 -6.34
CA TYR A 74 -3.26 -10.55 -5.73
C TYR A 74 -2.14 -10.69 -6.76
N HIS A 75 -2.29 -11.63 -7.69
CA HIS A 75 -1.28 -11.91 -8.70
C HIS A 75 -1.12 -10.76 -9.70
N GLU A 76 -2.22 -10.12 -10.11
CA GLU A 76 -2.20 -8.97 -11.01
C GLU A 76 -1.50 -7.77 -10.36
N ASP A 77 -1.88 -7.43 -9.13
CA ASP A 77 -1.31 -6.28 -8.44
C ASP A 77 0.17 -6.49 -8.11
N LEU A 78 0.56 -7.70 -7.70
CA LEU A 78 1.96 -8.04 -7.48
C LEU A 78 2.76 -7.94 -8.79
N SER A 79 2.23 -8.46 -9.89
CA SER A 79 2.88 -8.37 -11.21
C SER A 79 3.07 -6.92 -11.65
N VAL A 80 2.09 -6.04 -11.41
CA VAL A 80 2.22 -4.61 -11.70
C VAL A 80 3.33 -3.99 -10.88
N ILE A 81 3.40 -4.28 -9.58
CA ILE A 81 4.42 -3.75 -8.67
C ILE A 81 5.83 -4.20 -9.10
N GLU A 82 5.98 -5.47 -9.50
CA GLU A 82 7.22 -6.04 -10.02
C GLU A 82 7.65 -5.40 -11.34
N GLN A 83 6.73 -5.29 -12.31
CA GLN A 83 6.99 -4.65 -13.61
C GLN A 83 7.38 -3.18 -13.48
N MET A 84 6.85 -2.49 -12.48
CA MET A 84 7.22 -1.11 -12.18
C MET A 84 8.60 -0.98 -11.52
N GLY A 85 9.23 -2.09 -11.10
CA GLY A 85 10.54 -2.11 -10.46
C GLY A 85 10.56 -1.36 -9.12
N LEU A 86 9.45 -1.39 -8.38
CA LEU A 86 9.29 -0.63 -7.13
C LEU A 86 9.77 -1.39 -5.88
N LEU A 87 9.89 -2.71 -5.94
CA LEU A 87 10.31 -3.53 -4.79
C LEU A 87 11.80 -3.34 -4.49
N LEU A 88 12.12 -3.17 -3.21
CA LEU A 88 13.50 -3.27 -2.73
C LEU A 88 13.94 -4.73 -2.66
N PRO A 89 15.26 -5.02 -2.75
CA PRO A 89 15.79 -6.33 -2.42
C PRO A 89 15.34 -6.76 -1.01
N GLY A 90 14.76 -7.95 -0.89
CA GLY A 90 14.22 -8.47 0.37
C GLY A 90 12.84 -7.92 0.77
N ALA A 91 12.15 -7.21 -0.12
CA ALA A 91 10.80 -6.74 0.15
C ALA A 91 9.84 -7.91 0.39
N VAL A 92 9.02 -7.79 1.44
CA VAL A 92 8.08 -8.85 1.84
C VAL A 92 6.71 -8.58 1.23
N ALA A 93 6.22 -9.49 0.40
CA ALA A 93 4.83 -9.51 -0.04
C ALA A 93 4.03 -10.49 0.86
N ARG A 94 3.00 -9.99 1.54
CA ARG A 94 2.15 -10.80 2.40
C ARG A 94 0.69 -10.70 1.97
N THR A 95 0.07 -11.86 1.79
CA THR A 95 -1.37 -12.02 1.56
C THR A 95 -1.99 -12.78 2.73
N THR A 96 -3.18 -12.38 3.17
CA THR A 96 -3.98 -13.20 4.08
C THR A 96 -4.73 -14.24 3.25
N ILE A 97 -4.24 -15.49 3.23
CA ILE A 97 -4.98 -16.62 2.65
C ILE A 97 -5.62 -17.37 3.82
N TYR A 98 -6.94 -17.25 3.96
CA TYR A 98 -7.71 -18.18 4.79
C TYR A 98 -7.88 -19.46 3.96
N VAL A 99 -7.15 -20.52 4.31
CA VAL A 99 -7.46 -21.88 3.84
C VAL A 99 -8.53 -22.40 4.79
N LEU A 100 -9.76 -22.59 4.30
CA LEU A 100 -10.80 -23.39 4.96
C LEU A 100 -10.61 -24.86 4.58
#